data_AF-A0A1E3NL93-F1
#
_entry.id   AF-A0A1E3NL93-F1
#
_cell.length_a   1.000
_cell.length_b   1.000
_cell.length_c   1.000
_cell.angle_alpha   90.00
_cell.angle_beta   90.00
_cell.angle_gamma   90.00
#
_symmetry.space_group_name_H-M   'P 1'
#
loop_
_entity.id
_entity.type
_entity.pdbx_description
1 polymer ?
#
loop_
_entity_poly.entity_id
_entity_poly.type
_entity_poly.pdbx_seq_one_letter_code
_entity_poly.pdbx_strand_id
1 'polypeptide(L)'
;MEEIATGLKDTNTLELPDTLSIQITVELKNDVKITGTLKSVDQFLNLKLDNIHVDTEKYPHFIAIRNLFFRGTNIRYIHLNPASVDTNLLQDASRREAMASAGEKIAGR
;
A
#
# COMPACT_ATOMS: atom_id res chain seq x y z
N MET A 1 -7.18 11.52 -23.21
CA MET A 1 -7.68 12.29 -22.06
C MET A 1 -8.84 11.48 -21.52
N GLU A 2 -8.60 10.68 -20.49
CA GLU A 2 -9.68 9.97 -19.82
C GLU A 2 -9.55 10.29 -18.34
N GLU A 3 -10.48 11.12 -17.91
CA GLU A 3 -10.60 11.69 -16.58
C GLU A 3 -11.25 10.64 -15.68
N ILE A 4 -10.48 10.00 -14.81
CA ILE A 4 -11.03 9.20 -13.72
C ILE A 4 -11.16 10.05 -12.46
N ALA A 5 -12.07 11.03 -12.52
CA ALA A 5 -12.57 11.69 -11.32
C ALA A 5 -13.88 11.01 -10.92
N THR A 6 -13.82 10.03 -10.01
CA THR A 6 -15.01 9.56 -9.29
C THR A 6 -14.83 9.81 -7.81
N GLY A 7 -15.41 10.93 -7.36
CA GLY A 7 -15.97 11.09 -6.02
C GLY A 7 -14.97 11.21 -4.88
N LEU A 8 -14.75 12.44 -4.42
CA LEU A 8 -14.36 12.73 -3.04
C LEU A 8 -15.40 12.10 -2.10
N LYS A 9 -15.13 10.91 -1.60
CA LYS A 9 -15.69 10.42 -0.35
C LYS A 9 -14.69 10.84 0.72
N ASP A 10 -15.14 11.48 1.79
CA ASP A 10 -14.30 11.80 2.94
C ASP A 10 -13.45 10.56 3.32
N THR A 11 -12.16 10.56 2.99
CA THR A 11 -11.09 9.73 3.54
C THR A 11 -9.91 9.82 2.58
N ASN A 12 -8.71 10.02 3.11
CA ASN A 12 -7.48 10.09 2.32
C ASN A 12 -7.03 8.69 1.85
N THR A 13 -7.95 7.96 1.19
CA THR A 13 -7.86 6.55 0.79
C THR A 13 -7.95 6.43 -0.72
N LEU A 14 -6.96 5.78 -1.32
CA LEU A 14 -6.88 5.41 -2.72
C LEU A 14 -7.46 4.00 -2.91
N GLU A 15 -8.64 3.92 -3.51
CA GLU A 15 -9.23 2.66 -3.97
C GLU A 15 -8.69 2.33 -5.37
N LEU A 16 -8.19 1.10 -5.55
CA LEU A 16 -7.68 0.63 -6.83
C LEU A 16 -8.84 0.05 -7.67
N PRO A 17 -8.89 0.34 -8.98
CA PRO A 17 -9.92 -0.20 -9.85
C PRO A 17 -9.78 -1.72 -10.00
N ASP A 18 -10.90 -2.42 -10.18
CA ASP A 18 -10.90 -3.88 -10.32
C ASP A 18 -10.13 -4.39 -11.54
N THR A 19 -9.92 -3.54 -12.54
CA THR A 19 -9.10 -3.83 -13.74
C THR A 19 -7.61 -3.90 -13.45
N LEU A 20 -7.16 -3.34 -12.33
CA LEU A 20 -5.76 -3.31 -11.91
C LEU A 20 -5.55 -4.28 -10.75
N SER A 21 -5.19 -5.53 -11.07
CA SER A 21 -4.90 -6.56 -10.07
C SER A 21 -3.42 -6.57 -9.73
N ILE A 22 -3.05 -5.89 -8.63
CA ILE A 22 -1.68 -5.90 -8.11
C ILE A 22 -1.59 -6.92 -6.97
N GLN A 23 -0.81 -7.99 -7.18
CA GLN A 23 -0.46 -8.89 -6.09
C GLN A 23 0.69 -8.34 -5.27
N ILE A 24 0.53 -8.36 -3.96
CA ILE A 24 1.55 -7.94 -2.99
C ILE A 24 1.67 -8.97 -1.89
N THR A 25 2.83 -9.00 -1.22
CA THR A 25 3.01 -9.75 0.04
C THR A 25 3.27 -8.77 1.17
N VAL A 26 2.42 -8.80 2.19
CA VAL A 26 2.57 -8.01 3.41
C VAL A 26 3.21 -8.86 4.48
N GLU A 27 4.34 -8.39 5.01
CA GLU A 27 4.99 -8.97 6.17
C GLU A 27 4.70 -8.10 7.40
N LEU A 28 4.10 -8.71 8.41
CA LEU A 28 3.75 -8.04 9.67
C LEU A 28 4.92 -8.09 10.65
N LYS A 29 4.88 -7.19 11.66
CA LYS A 29 5.89 -7.12 12.73
C LYS A 29 5.98 -8.37 13.61
N ASN A 30 5.02 -9.28 13.51
CA ASN A 30 4.99 -10.58 14.18
C ASN A 30 5.39 -11.73 13.23
N ASP A 31 6.07 -11.42 12.12
CA ASP A 31 6.61 -12.39 11.14
C ASP A 31 5.56 -13.17 10.34
N VAL A 32 4.28 -12.78 10.43
CA VAL A 32 3.24 -13.34 9.56
C VAL A 32 3.37 -12.71 8.18
N LYS A 33 3.36 -13.56 7.14
CA LYS A 33 3.40 -13.15 5.73
C LYS A 33 2.08 -13.49 5.06
N ILE A 34 1.44 -12.50 4.47
CA ILE A 34 0.16 -12.65 3.78
C ILE A 34 0.31 -12.11 2.37
N THR A 35 0.01 -12.93 1.37
CA THR A 35 -0.05 -12.52 -0.03
C THR A 35 -1.50 -12.27 -0.42
N GLY A 36 -1.78 -11.26 -1.25
CA GLY A 36 -3.14 -10.99 -1.72
C GLY A 36 -3.20 -9.92 -2.79
N THR A 37 -4.40 -9.64 -3.27
CA THR A 37 -4.64 -8.59 -4.27
C THR A 37 -4.94 -7.27 -3.57
N LEU A 38 -4.16 -6.23 -3.87
CA LEU A 38 -4.34 -4.91 -3.26
C LEU A 38 -5.62 -4.24 -3.78
N LYS A 39 -6.49 -3.84 -2.85
CA LYS A 39 -7.75 -3.13 -3.16
C LYS A 39 -7.71 -1.67 -2.77
N SER A 40 -7.13 -1.33 -1.62
CA SER A 40 -6.97 0.08 -1.26
C SER A 40 -5.80 0.34 -0.31
N VAL A 41 -5.32 1.58 -0.36
CA VAL A 41 -4.24 2.17 0.44
C VAL A 41 -4.73 3.51 0.96
N ASP A 42 -4.50 3.85 2.23
CA ASP A 42 -4.70 5.21 2.72
C ASP A 42 -3.39 5.94 3.06
N GLN A 43 -3.51 7.22 3.45
CA GLN A 43 -2.38 8.06 3.87
C GLN A 43 -1.58 7.50 5.06
N PHE A 44 -2.20 6.63 5.87
CA PHE A 44 -1.56 5.99 7.02
C PHE A 44 -0.97 4.63 6.66
N LEU A 45 -0.98 4.29 5.36
CA LEU A 45 -0.56 3.01 4.81
C LEU A 45 -1.37 1.84 5.39
N ASN A 46 -2.62 2.08 5.77
CA ASN A 46 -3.57 0.99 5.99
C ASN A 46 -3.93 0.37 4.65
N LEU A 47 -4.02 -0.96 4.60
CA LEU A 47 -4.20 -1.71 3.36
C LEU A 47 -5.43 -2.58 3.43
N LYS A 48 -6.15 -2.68 2.32
CA LYS A 48 -7.16 -3.73 2.12
C LYS A 48 -6.67 -4.71 1.06
N LEU A 49 -6.63 -5.99 1.41
CA LEU A 49 -6.34 -7.09 0.48
C LEU A 49 -7.56 -7.98 0.30
N ASP A 50 -7.77 -8.41 -0.95
CA ASP A 50 -8.74 -9.45 -1.31
C ASP A 50 -8.01 -10.70 -1.84
N ASN A 51 -8.72 -11.82 -1.79
CA ASN A 51 -8.23 -13.13 -2.24
C ASN A 51 -6.87 -13.50 -1.64
N ILE A 52 -6.78 -13.42 -0.32
CA ILE A 52 -5.53 -13.64 0.41
C ILE A 52 -5.07 -15.11 0.36
N HIS A 53 -3.76 -15.29 0.52
CA HIS A 53 -3.10 -16.57 0.72
C HIS A 53 -2.04 -16.42 1.82
N VAL A 54 -2.04 -17.36 2.76
CA VAL A 54 -1.13 -17.43 3.90
C VAL A 54 -0.82 -18.89 4.18
N ASP A 55 0.32 -19.16 4.81
CA ASP A 55 0.67 -20.49 5.29
C ASP A 55 -0.33 -20.96 6.35
N THR A 56 -1.30 -21.78 5.91
CA THR A 56 -2.38 -22.29 6.75
C THR A 56 -1.92 -23.42 7.69
N GLU A 57 -0.79 -24.06 7.42
CA GLU A 57 -0.23 -25.07 8.34
C GLU A 57 0.28 -24.38 9.61
N LYS A 58 0.98 -23.25 9.42
CA LYS A 58 1.47 -22.43 10.54
C LYS A 58 0.38 -21.56 11.17
N TYR A 59 -0.60 -21.10 10.38
CA TYR A 59 -1.66 -20.19 10.83
C TYR A 59 -3.07 -20.69 10.42
N PRO A 60 -3.59 -21.76 11.04
CA PRO A 60 -4.84 -22.40 10.62
C PRO A 60 -6.08 -21.50 10.77
N HIS A 61 -6.01 -20.48 11.62
CA HIS A 61 -7.09 -19.51 11.81
C HIS A 61 -7.38 -18.65 10.57
N PHE A 62 -6.48 -18.61 9.57
CA PHE A 62 -6.71 -17.86 8.34
C PHE A 62 -7.42 -18.64 7.23
N ILE A 63 -7.68 -19.95 7.38
CA ILE A 63 -8.24 -20.82 6.33
C ILE A 63 -9.57 -20.27 5.76
N ALA A 64 -10.42 -19.70 6.61
CA ALA A 64 -11.73 -19.18 6.20
C ALA A 64 -11.69 -17.72 5.72
N ILE A 65 -10.54 -17.04 5.82
CA ILE A 65 -10.44 -15.61 5.58
C ILE A 65 -10.08 -15.37 4.10
N ARG A 66 -10.91 -14.60 3.41
CA ARG A 66 -10.66 -14.22 2.00
C ARG A 66 -10.17 -12.79 1.84
N ASN A 67 -10.62 -11.88 2.70
CA ASN A 67 -10.32 -10.46 2.63
C ASN A 67 -9.80 -9.98 3.98
N LEU A 68 -8.80 -9.10 3.97
CA LEU A 68 -8.18 -8.57 5.19
C LEU A 68 -7.96 -7.06 5.09
N PHE A 69 -8.06 -6.40 6.23
CA PHE A 69 -7.64 -5.03 6.43
C PHE A 69 -6.46 -4.99 7.40
N PHE A 70 -5.37 -4.35 7.00
CA PHE A 70 -4.17 -4.18 7.79
C PHE A 70 -4.06 -2.74 8.26
N ARG A 71 -3.80 -2.57 9.56
CA ARG A 71 -3.39 -1.29 10.10
C ARG A 71 -1.91 -1.07 9.79
N GLY A 72 -1.58 0.00 9.06
CA GLY A 72 -0.24 0.29 8.54
C GLY A 72 0.86 0.22 9.60
N THR A 73 0.56 0.62 10.85
CA THR A 73 1.50 0.59 11.97
C THR A 73 2.00 -0.80 12.35
N ASN A 74 1.31 -1.88 11.97
CA ASN A 74 1.71 -3.26 12.24
C ASN A 74 2.46 -3.92 11.08
N ILE A 75 2.58 -3.23 9.95
CA ILE A 75 3.30 -3.72 8.78
C ILE A 75 4.80 -3.47 8.98
N ARG A 76 5.61 -4.47 8.62
CA ARG A 76 7.07 -4.36 8.58
C ARG A 76 7.56 -4.14 7.15
N TYR A 77 7.12 -4.98 6.22
CA TYR A 77 7.49 -4.87 4.81
C TYR A 77 6.29 -5.10 3.90
N ILE A 78 6.29 -4.42 2.76
CA ILE A 78 5.40 -4.69 1.63
C ILE A 78 6.30 -5.10 0.48
N HIS A 79 6.18 -6.34 0.04
CA HIS A 79 6.92 -6.89 -1.08
C HIS A 79 6.08 -6.71 -2.36
N LEU A 80 6.68 -6.09 -3.36
CA LEU A 80 6.10 -5.82 -4.67
C LEU A 80 6.88 -6.57 -5.75
N ASN A 81 6.25 -6.86 -6.88
CA ASN A 81 6.98 -7.35 -8.05
C ASN A 81 7.90 -6.22 -8.57
N PRO A 82 9.22 -6.46 -8.73
CA PRO A 82 10.11 -5.44 -9.29
C PRO A 82 9.66 -4.91 -10.65
N ALA A 83 9.02 -5.76 -11.47
CA ALA A 83 8.53 -5.37 -12.79
C ALA A 83 7.32 -4.41 -12.74
N SER A 84 6.62 -4.30 -11.60
CA SER A 84 5.52 -3.36 -11.43
C SER A 84 5.96 -2.01 -10.88
N VAL A 85 7.26 -1.77 -10.73
CA VAL A 85 7.80 -0.54 -10.13
C VAL A 85 8.82 0.09 -11.09
N ASP A 86 8.49 1.27 -11.61
CA ASP A 86 9.47 2.11 -12.30
C ASP A 86 10.33 2.84 -11.28
N THR A 87 11.57 2.38 -11.13
CA THR A 87 12.51 2.94 -10.15
C THR A 87 13.02 4.32 -10.52
N ASN A 88 13.04 4.69 -11.81
CA ASN A 88 13.47 6.03 -12.23
C ASN A 88 12.41 7.06 -11.81
N LEU A 89 11.14 6.79 -12.13
CA LEU A 89 10.01 7.63 -11.72
C LEU A 89 9.91 7.74 -10.20
N LEU A 90 10.09 6.62 -9.49
CA LEU A 90 10.08 6.61 -8.03
C LEU A 90 11.18 7.50 -7.44
N GLN A 91 12.41 7.38 -7.94
CA GLN A 91 13.54 8.20 -7.49
C GLN A 91 13.33 9.69 -7.77
N ASP A 92 12.82 10.04 -8.95
CA ASP A 92 12.51 11.43 -9.30
C ASP A 92 11.43 12.02 -8.38
N ALA A 93 10.36 11.26 -8.12
CA ALA A 93 9.30 11.66 -7.19
C ALA A 93 9.85 11.85 -5.77
N SER A 94 10.67 10.91 -5.26
CA SER A 94 11.29 11.03 -3.93
C SER A 94 12.24 12.24 -3.81
N ARG A 95 13.05 12.53 -4.84
CA ARG A 95 13.90 13.73 -4.86
C ARG A 95 13.08 15.01 -4.76
N ARG A 96 12.01 15.10 -5.55
CA ARG A 96 11.12 16.27 -5.57
C ARG A 96 10.43 16.47 -4.21
N GLU A 97 9.93 15.39 -3.61
CA GLU A 97 9.30 15.43 -2.30
C GLU A 97 10.28 15.90 -1.21
N ALA A 98 11.48 15.31 -1.17
CA ALA A 98 12.51 15.69 -0.20
C ALA A 98 12.93 17.16 -0.32
N MET A 99 13.03 17.70 -1.54
CA MET A 99 13.31 19.14 -1.77
C MET A 99 12.17 20.03 -1.29
N ALA A 100 10.91 19.61 -1.50
CA ALA A 100 9.74 20.32 -1.01
C ALA A 100 9.70 20.34 0.53
N SER A 101 9.95 19.19 1.18
CA SER A 101 9.98 19.09 2.64
C SER A 101 11.17 19.83 3.29
N ALA A 102 12.29 19.96 2.59
CA ALA A 102 13.47 20.70 3.06
C ALA A 102 13.36 22.22 2.87
N GLY A 103 12.33 22.70 2.17
CA GLY A 103 12.17 24.08 1.71
C GLY A 103 11.61 25.08 2.72
N GLU A 104 11.16 24.65 3.90
CA GLU A 104 10.67 25.58 4.93
C GLU A 104 11.82 26.13 5.78
N LYS A 105 12.58 27.06 5.19
CA LYS A 105 13.48 27.92 5.96
C LYS A 105 12.64 28.88 6.81
N ILE A 106 12.63 28.64 8.12
CA ILE A 106 12.37 29.59 9.21
C ILE A 106 12.67 31.04 8.77
N ALA A 107 11.62 31.81 8.51
CA ALA A 107 11.71 33.25 8.31
C ALA A 107 11.87 33.93 9.68
N GLY A 108 12.89 34.78 9.82
CA GLY A 108 13.15 35.60 11.02
C GLY A 108 14.40 35.16 11.76
N ARG A 109 15.61 35.46 11.27
CA ARG A 109 16.27 36.75 11.55
C ARG A 109 15.55 37.98 11.03
#